data_AF-A0A8K0SJ80-F1
#
_entry.id   AF-A0A8K0SJ80-F1
#
_cell.length_a   1.000
_cell.length_b   1.000
_cell.length_c   1.000
_cell.angle_alpha   90.00
_cell.angle_beta   90.00
_cell.angle_gamma   90.00
#
_symmetry.space_group_name_H-M   'P 1'
#
loop_
_entity.id
_entity.type
_entity.pdbx_description
1 polymer ?
#
loop_
_entity_poly.entity_id
_entity_poly.type
_entity_poly.pdbx_seq_one_letter_code
_entity_poly.pdbx_strand_id
1 'polypeptide(L)'
;MDDQLSSIAKVGIATRAAVLALKAATRLTTVETAALVGLTVQQVNHVYGNAIKLGFDPNVKPLTIRDSWLLDIQEVQRPPRDSATCTTTGFSKGGHQTHLVKPKRIIQTEEAEDAWVTESDKESRN
;
A
#
# COMPACT_ATOMS: atom_id res chain seq x y z
N MET A 1 25.94 -8.94 15.37
CA MET A 1 26.02 -7.83 14.39
C MET A 1 24.61 -7.33 13.99
N ASP A 2 23.59 -7.51 14.85
CA ASP A 2 22.23 -7.77 14.35
C ASP A 2 21.14 -7.06 15.20
N ASP A 3 20.95 -5.75 15.01
CA ASP A 3 19.92 -4.96 15.73
C ASP A 3 19.16 -3.96 14.82
N GLN A 4 19.21 -4.16 13.50
CA GLN A 4 18.65 -3.23 12.51
C GLN A 4 17.14 -3.40 12.23
N LEU A 5 16.52 -4.50 12.68
CA LEU A 5 15.19 -4.92 12.19
C LEU A 5 13.98 -4.34 12.94
N SER A 6 14.16 -3.68 14.09
CA SER A 6 13.06 -3.27 14.98
C SER A 6 12.91 -1.74 15.16
N SER A 7 13.06 -0.96 14.08
CA SER A 7 13.12 0.51 14.22
C SER A 7 12.69 1.35 13.01
N ILE A 8 11.52 1.07 12.44
CA ILE A 8 10.79 2.06 11.60
C ILE A 8 10.55 3.36 12.39
N ALA A 9 10.25 3.24 13.68
CA ALA A 9 10.05 4.35 14.62
C ALA A 9 11.30 5.21 14.88
N LYS A 10 12.51 4.74 14.53
CA LYS A 10 13.79 5.44 14.74
C LYS A 10 14.34 6.12 13.48
N VAL A 11 13.68 5.94 12.33
CA VAL A 11 14.03 6.63 11.08
C VAL A 11 13.60 8.10 11.19
N GLY A 12 14.55 9.00 11.42
CA GLY A 12 14.28 10.43 11.66
C GLY A 12 13.68 11.15 10.44
N ILE A 13 13.02 12.30 10.70
CA ILE A 13 12.32 13.10 9.69
C ILE A 13 13.25 13.48 8.52
N ALA A 14 14.49 13.90 8.81
CA ALA A 14 15.49 14.21 7.78
C ALA A 14 15.85 13.01 6.88
N THR A 15 15.95 11.81 7.46
CA THR A 15 16.18 10.56 6.71
C THR A 15 15.01 10.23 5.80
N ARG A 16 13.77 10.46 6.27
CA ARG A 16 12.56 10.29 5.46
C ARG A 16 12.49 11.31 4.32
N ALA A 17 12.85 12.56 4.60
CA ALA A 17 12.95 13.62 3.59
C ALA A 17 13.97 13.26 2.50
N ALA A 18 15.13 12.73 2.88
CA ALA A 18 16.15 12.25 1.93
C ALA A 18 15.63 11.11 1.03
N VAL A 19 14.87 10.15 1.56
CA VAL A 19 14.24 9.09 0.77
C VAL A 19 13.24 9.64 -0.26
N LEU A 20 12.39 10.60 0.13
CA LEU A 20 11.45 11.24 -0.82
C LEU A 20 12.18 12.09 -1.86
N ALA A 21 13.20 12.86 -1.42
CA ALA A 21 14.00 13.71 -2.28
C ALA A 21 14.74 12.91 -3.36
N LEU A 22 15.47 11.86 -2.96
CA LEU A 22 16.18 10.96 -3.88
C LEU A 22 15.21 10.34 -4.89
N LYS A 23 14.08 9.80 -4.42
CA LYS A 23 13.16 9.02 -5.26
C LYS A 23 12.25 9.86 -6.16
N ALA A 24 12.18 11.18 -5.96
CA ALA A 24 11.52 12.13 -6.86
C ALA A 24 12.50 12.91 -7.77
N ALA A 25 13.70 13.22 -7.28
CA ALA A 25 14.73 13.92 -8.06
C ALA A 25 15.53 13.01 -9.00
N THR A 26 15.56 11.70 -8.73
CA THR A 26 16.34 10.72 -9.50
C THR A 26 15.48 9.54 -9.96
N ARG A 27 16.01 8.74 -10.89
CA ARG A 27 15.40 7.46 -11.34
C ARG A 27 15.97 6.24 -10.60
N LEU A 28 16.53 6.42 -9.40
CA LEU A 28 17.09 5.33 -8.60
C LEU A 28 16.03 4.31 -8.20
N THR A 29 16.43 3.03 -8.19
CA THR A 29 15.61 1.95 -7.65
C THR A 29 15.46 2.07 -6.13
N THR A 30 14.49 1.34 -5.59
CA THR A 30 14.29 1.22 -4.13
C THR A 30 15.44 0.51 -3.43
N VAL A 31 16.20 -0.34 -4.14
CA VAL A 31 17.38 -1.05 -3.61
C VAL A 31 18.58 -0.10 -3.52
N GLU A 32 18.84 0.69 -4.57
CA GLU A 32 19.89 1.71 -4.55
C GLU A 32 19.59 2.81 -3.52
N THR A 33 18.33 3.27 -3.44
CA THR A 33 17.89 4.22 -2.42
C THR A 33 18.07 3.67 -1.00
N ALA A 34 17.78 2.38 -0.79
CA ALA A 34 18.00 1.70 0.49
C ALA A 34 19.49 1.65 0.86
N ALA A 35 20.35 1.27 -0.10
CA ALA A 35 21.80 1.23 0.10
C ALA A 35 22.41 2.61 0.38
N LEU A 36 21.98 3.66 -0.33
CA LEU A 36 22.49 5.03 -0.14
C LEU A 36 22.10 5.64 1.21
N VAL A 37 20.92 5.32 1.73
CA VAL A 37 20.40 5.90 2.99
C VAL A 37 20.66 4.99 4.20
N GLY A 38 21.18 3.77 4.00
CA GLY A 38 21.43 2.80 5.08
C GLY A 38 20.14 2.23 5.69
N LEU A 39 19.09 2.06 4.89
CA LEU A 39 17.79 1.53 5.30
C LEU A 39 17.49 0.18 4.64
N THR A 40 16.51 -0.55 5.16
CA THR A 40 15.94 -1.71 4.47
C THR A 40 15.01 -1.26 3.33
N VAL A 41 14.86 -2.11 2.30
CA VAL A 41 13.92 -1.87 1.20
C VAL A 41 12.47 -1.76 1.69
N GLN A 42 12.11 -2.46 2.78
CA GLN A 42 10.81 -2.32 3.43
C GLN A 42 10.61 -0.93 4.05
N GLN A 43 11.60 -0.38 4.77
CA GLN A 43 11.53 0.99 5.30
C GLN A 43 11.38 2.03 4.18
N VAL A 44 12.16 1.91 3.09
CA VAL A 44 12.06 2.81 1.93
C VAL A 44 10.67 2.75 1.28
N ASN A 45 10.12 1.55 1.10
CA ASN A 45 8.78 1.36 0.55
C ASN A 45 7.67 1.86 1.49
N HIS A 46 7.82 1.68 2.80
CA HIS A 46 6.87 2.14 3.81
C HIS A 46 6.81 3.68 3.87
N VAL A 47 7.96 4.35 3.96
CA VAL A 47 8.06 5.83 3.94
C VAL A 47 7.45 6.40 2.67
N TYR A 48 7.82 5.86 1.51
CA TYR A 48 7.32 6.33 0.22
C TYR A 48 5.81 6.05 0.03
N GLY A 49 5.33 4.88 0.49
CA GLY A 49 3.92 4.52 0.46
C GLY A 49 3.06 5.41 1.35
N ASN A 50 3.52 5.74 2.57
CA ASN A 50 2.81 6.68 3.43
C ASN A 50 2.81 8.10 2.85
N ALA A 51 3.92 8.58 2.28
CA ALA A 51 3.94 9.89 1.61
C ALA A 51 2.90 9.99 0.48
N ILE A 52 2.77 8.95 -0.37
CA ILE A 52 1.76 8.91 -1.44
C ILE A 52 0.33 8.93 -0.87
N LYS A 53 0.03 8.15 0.19
CA LYS A 53 -1.28 8.20 0.87
C LYS A 53 -1.63 9.60 1.40
N LEU A 54 -0.61 10.39 1.76
CA LEU A 54 -0.74 11.75 2.29
C LEU A 54 -0.70 12.83 1.20
N GLY A 55 -0.75 12.45 -0.09
CA GLY A 55 -0.86 13.37 -1.22
C GLY A 55 0.48 13.86 -1.79
N PHE A 56 1.59 13.15 -1.58
CA PHE A 56 2.85 13.42 -2.28
C PHE A 56 2.82 12.88 -3.72
N ASP A 57 3.03 13.77 -4.70
CA ASP A 57 3.26 13.40 -6.10
C ASP A 57 4.74 13.67 -6.49
N PRO A 58 5.54 12.63 -6.81
CA PRO A 58 6.94 12.79 -7.21
C PRO A 58 7.12 13.45 -8.59
N ASN A 59 6.06 13.59 -9.39
CA ASN A 59 6.14 14.11 -10.76
C ASN A 59 6.09 15.64 -10.81
N VAL A 60 5.61 16.31 -9.75
CA VAL A 60 5.46 17.77 -9.69
C VAL A 60 6.83 18.44 -9.64
N LYS A 61 7.03 19.44 -10.51
CA LYS A 61 8.17 20.37 -10.45
C LYS A 61 7.65 21.79 -10.20
N PRO A 62 8.30 22.59 -9.34
CA PRO A 62 9.46 22.25 -8.50
C PRO A 62 9.11 21.23 -7.41
N LEU A 63 10.07 20.37 -7.06
CA LEU A 63 9.90 19.38 -6.01
C LEU A 63 9.71 20.08 -4.66
N THR A 64 8.50 19.98 -4.12
CA THR A 64 8.17 20.40 -2.76
C THR A 64 8.23 19.18 -1.84
N ILE A 65 8.70 19.34 -0.61
CA ILE A 65 8.55 18.35 0.47
C ILE A 65 7.95 19.09 1.67
N ARG A 66 7.02 18.44 2.38
CA ARG A 66 6.33 18.98 3.56
C ARG A 66 6.43 17.98 4.71
N ASP A 67 6.62 18.47 5.93
CA ASP A 67 6.72 17.61 7.13
C ASP A 67 5.48 16.75 7.34
N SER A 68 4.31 17.22 6.89
CA SER A 68 3.04 16.47 6.88
C SER A 68 3.10 15.12 6.13
N TRP A 69 4.06 14.94 5.21
CA TRP A 69 4.29 13.69 4.47
C TRP A 69 5.38 12.81 5.10
N LEU A 70 6.11 13.34 6.08
CA LEU A 70 7.24 12.69 6.75
C LEU A 70 6.86 12.17 8.14
N LEU A 71 5.84 12.76 8.76
CA LEU A 71 5.18 12.23 9.95
C LEU A 71 4.58 10.87 9.62
N ASP A 72 5.00 9.84 10.35
CA ASP A 72 4.33 8.54 10.30
C ASP A 72 3.12 8.64 11.22
N ILE A 73 1.94 8.48 10.65
CA ILE A 73 0.73 8.28 11.44
C ILE A 73 0.85 6.85 11.99
N GLN A 74 1.50 6.73 13.15
CA GLN A 74 1.43 5.53 13.96
C GLN A 74 -0.05 5.15 14.05
N GLU A 75 -0.43 3.98 13.54
CA GLU A 75 -1.82 3.55 13.54
C GLU A 75 -2.35 3.69 14.97
N VAL A 76 -3.33 4.58 15.15
CA VAL A 76 -3.87 4.92 16.47
C VAL A 76 -4.36 3.63 17.09
N GLN A 77 -3.56 3.10 18.03
CA GLN A 77 -3.66 1.68 18.36
C GLN A 77 -5.05 1.42 18.91
N ARG A 78 -5.83 0.65 18.15
CA ARG A 78 -7.21 0.29 18.51
C ARG A 78 -7.15 -0.24 19.95
N PRO A 79 -7.90 0.36 20.89
CA PRO A 79 -7.73 0.04 22.31
C PRO A 79 -7.87 -1.47 22.51
N PRO A 80 -6.93 -2.11 23.24
CA PRO A 80 -6.93 -3.55 23.42
C PRO A 80 -8.26 -3.97 24.02
N ARG A 81 -8.85 -5.03 23.45
CA ARG A 81 -10.28 -5.35 23.62
C ARG A 81 -10.70 -5.67 25.06
N ASP A 82 -9.71 -5.92 25.92
CA ASP A 82 -9.86 -6.61 27.20
C ASP A 82 -9.56 -5.71 28.42
N SER A 83 -9.56 -4.38 28.26
CA SER A 83 -9.51 -3.43 29.38
C SER A 83 -10.88 -3.32 30.10
N ALA A 84 -11.24 -4.37 30.83
CA ALA A 84 -12.55 -4.53 31.46
C ALA A 84 -12.73 -3.68 32.75
N THR A 85 -12.96 -2.38 32.59
CA THR A 85 -13.61 -1.53 33.62
C THR A 85 -14.82 -0.83 33.03
N CYS A 86 -15.99 -1.43 33.20
CA CYS A 86 -17.27 -0.90 32.75
C CYS A 86 -17.72 0.29 33.60
N THR A 87 -17.71 1.49 33.04
CA THR A 87 -18.54 2.60 33.57
C THR A 87 -19.90 2.56 32.89
N THR A 88 -20.88 1.96 33.56
CA THR A 88 -22.18 1.63 32.98
C THR A 88 -23.05 2.87 32.76
N THR A 89 -23.17 3.30 31.50
CA THR A 89 -24.35 3.99 30.93
C THR A 89 -24.26 3.84 29.40
N GLY A 90 -25.15 3.14 28.69
CA GLY A 90 -26.34 2.40 29.13
C GLY A 90 -27.38 2.42 28.01
N PHE A 91 -27.34 1.45 27.09
CA PHE A 91 -28.38 1.29 26.06
C PHE A 91 -28.69 -0.19 25.79
N SER A 92 -29.93 -0.50 25.43
CA SER A 92 -30.52 -1.82 25.66
C SER A 92 -30.83 -2.61 24.38
N LYS A 93 -30.46 -3.90 24.42
CA LYS A 93 -31.07 -5.08 23.78
C LYS A 93 -31.82 -4.91 22.43
N GLY A 94 -31.33 -5.59 21.41
CA GLY A 94 -32.08 -5.94 20.20
C GLY A 94 -31.37 -7.05 19.43
N GLY A 95 -31.66 -8.32 19.77
CA GLY A 95 -30.92 -9.47 19.24
C GLY A 95 -31.80 -10.46 18.50
N HIS A 96 -31.39 -10.81 17.27
CA HIS A 96 -31.97 -11.92 16.50
C HIS A 96 -30.84 -12.77 15.91
N GLN A 97 -30.81 -14.06 16.25
CA GLN A 97 -30.08 -15.06 15.47
C GLN A 97 -31.04 -15.65 14.44
N THR A 98 -30.65 -15.65 13.16
CA THR A 98 -31.38 -16.40 12.13
C THR A 98 -30.42 -17.17 11.22
N HIS A 99 -30.26 -18.45 11.56
CA HIS A 99 -30.18 -19.66 10.72
C HIS A 99 -29.49 -19.64 9.34
N LEU A 100 -28.78 -20.72 9.03
CA LEU A 100 -28.19 -21.01 7.72
C LEU A 100 -29.21 -20.93 6.57
N VAL A 101 -28.85 -20.25 5.48
CA VAL A 101 -29.43 -20.46 4.13
C VAL A 101 -28.34 -20.42 3.05
N LYS A 102 -28.34 -21.43 2.17
CA LYS A 102 -27.67 -21.54 0.86
C LYS A 102 -28.71 -22.13 -0.13
N PRO A 103 -28.65 -21.95 -1.47
CA PRO A 103 -27.49 -21.59 -2.32
C PRO A 103 -27.45 -20.10 -2.74
N LYS A 104 -27.72 -19.56 -3.94
CA LYS A 104 -28.29 -20.05 -5.24
C LYS A 104 -27.19 -20.49 -6.24
N ARG A 105 -27.60 -20.80 -7.48
CA ARG A 105 -26.88 -21.31 -8.66
C ARG A 105 -26.96 -20.31 -9.85
N ILE A 106 -25.96 -20.37 -10.74
CA ILE A 106 -25.99 -20.06 -12.19
C ILE A 106 -26.21 -18.59 -12.64
N ILE A 107 -25.22 -18.07 -13.36
CA ILE A 107 -25.32 -17.81 -14.81
C ILE A 107 -24.12 -18.52 -15.48
N GLN A 108 -24.35 -19.24 -16.58
CA GLN A 108 -23.33 -19.63 -17.55
C GLN A 108 -23.30 -18.53 -18.61
N THR A 109 -22.12 -18.03 -18.97
CA THR A 109 -21.92 -17.23 -20.18
C THR A 109 -21.17 -18.09 -21.18
N GLU A 110 -21.94 -18.56 -22.16
CA GLU A 110 -21.48 -19.30 -23.32
C GLU A 110 -21.23 -18.32 -24.48
N GLU A 111 -20.45 -18.75 -25.48
CA GLU A 111 -20.25 -18.13 -26.80
C GLU A 111 -19.86 -16.63 -26.86
N ALA A 112 -18.60 -16.40 -27.21
CA ALA A 112 -18.16 -15.25 -28.00
C ALA A 112 -17.14 -15.74 -29.04
N GLU A 113 -17.58 -16.64 -29.92
CA GLU A 113 -16.77 -17.16 -31.02
C GLU A 113 -16.77 -16.15 -32.18
N ASP A 114 -15.79 -15.25 -32.19
CA ASP A 114 -15.62 -14.28 -33.28
C ASP A 114 -14.14 -13.90 -33.48
N ALA A 115 -13.80 -13.54 -34.73
CA ALA A 115 -12.52 -13.09 -35.29
C ALA A 115 -11.26 -12.98 -34.36
N TRP A 116 -10.09 -13.46 -34.77
CA TRP A 116 -9.52 -13.23 -36.11
C TRP A 116 -8.85 -14.47 -36.74
N VAL A 117 -9.28 -14.76 -37.97
CA VAL A 117 -8.52 -15.56 -38.93
C VAL A 117 -7.31 -14.76 -39.41
N THR A 118 -6.09 -15.23 -39.10
CA THR A 118 -4.86 -14.74 -39.73
C THR A 118 -4.43 -15.67 -40.86
N GLU A 119 -5.24 -15.75 -41.91
CA GLU A 119 -4.91 -16.44 -43.16
C GLU A 119 -3.88 -15.61 -43.94
N SER A 120 -2.63 -15.65 -43.47
CA SER A 120 -1.47 -15.09 -44.18
C SER A 120 -1.06 -16.01 -45.33
N ASP A 121 -1.95 -16.10 -46.31
CA ASP A 121 -1.71 -16.72 -47.61
C ASP A 121 -0.62 -15.97 -48.40
N LYS A 122 -0.07 -16.63 -49.42
CA LYS A 122 0.87 -16.16 -50.46
C LYS A 122 2.36 -16.22 -50.10
N GLU A 123 2.88 -17.44 -50.22
CA GLU A 123 3.66 -17.82 -51.42
C GLU A 123 4.37 -16.65 -52.14
N SER A 124 5.71 -16.64 -52.12
CA SER A 124 6.53 -15.79 -52.99
C SER A 124 7.91 -16.42 -53.25
N ARG A 125 7.92 -17.58 -53.90
CA ARG A 125 8.62 -17.79 -55.17
C ARG A 125 9.99 -17.11 -55.33
N ASN A 126 11.07 -17.86 -55.09
CA ASN A 126 12.01 -18.32 -56.14
C ASN A 126 13.11 -19.20 -55.55
#